data_AF-A0A520CZV8-F1
#
_entry.id   AF-A0A520CZV8-F1
#
_cell.length_a   1.000
_cell.length_b   1.000
_cell.length_c   1.000
_cell.angle_alpha   90.00
_cell.angle_beta   90.00
_cell.angle_gamma   90.00
#
_symmetry.space_group_name_H-M   'P 1'
#
loop_
_entity.id
_entity.type
_entity.pdbx_description
1 polymer ?
#
loop_
_entity_poly.entity_id
_entity_poly.type
_entity_poly.pdbx_seq_one_letter_code
_entity_poly.pdbx_strand_id
1 'polypeptide(L)'
;MGKYNSSKTRVTPLFNKIGSDDSMLNELFKLFKYKVPKFENESVLEICYGKNEKRIPAPKSMLTWMLNNLSELNKLPNYGIKNNESQSYIKRKLLFAGDSKTLKEAIDAVSNVEKSSDSRWYVFEGKTAPDIYIKTKESIFIGEAKRTERNITTKTLWLKNRDQLIRHIDSLLDQEKEIYSFYLLENKTFKNYYEQSMKLYNDRSYFESNLKHRNEQQIDRAFKSFIGFIFWEDLAEKFDIPFPEINE
;
A
#
# COMPACT_ATOMS: atom_id res chain seq x y z
N MET A 1 1.31 -4.59 24.31
CA MET A 1 0.91 -4.54 22.88
C MET A 1 2.09 -4.32 21.89
N GLY A 2 3.34 -4.69 22.22
CA GLY A 2 4.51 -4.41 21.35
C GLY A 2 5.14 -5.62 20.64
N LYS A 3 4.92 -6.85 21.12
CA LYS A 3 5.73 -8.01 20.72
C LYS A 3 5.47 -8.56 19.33
N TYR A 4 4.31 -8.30 18.73
CA TYR A 4 3.93 -8.82 17.40
C TYR A 4 3.95 -7.76 16.29
N ASN A 5 4.31 -6.51 16.59
CA ASN A 5 4.31 -5.43 15.61
C ASN A 5 5.61 -5.50 14.76
N SER A 6 5.49 -5.90 13.50
CA SER A 6 6.61 -6.02 12.54
C SER A 6 7.35 -4.70 12.36
N SER A 7 6.62 -3.59 12.28
CA SER A 7 7.20 -2.26 12.14
C SER A 7 8.23 -1.95 13.25
N LYS A 8 7.94 -2.33 14.51
CA LYS A 8 8.85 -2.12 15.66
C LYS A 8 9.92 -3.19 15.83
N THR A 9 9.60 -4.44 15.53
CA THR A 9 10.44 -5.60 15.89
C THR A 9 11.27 -6.16 14.74
N ARG A 10 11.00 -5.74 13.50
CA ARG A 10 11.70 -6.19 12.30
C ARG A 10 12.14 -4.99 11.45
N VAL A 11 11.19 -4.20 10.97
CA VAL A 11 11.46 -3.07 10.06
C VAL A 11 12.38 -2.03 10.72
N THR A 12 12.05 -1.57 11.93
CA THR A 12 12.86 -0.56 12.63
C THR A 12 14.30 -1.03 12.89
N PRO A 13 14.57 -2.23 13.44
CA PRO A 13 15.93 -2.75 13.54
C PRO A 13 16.67 -2.83 12.20
N LEU A 14 16.01 -3.30 11.14
CA LEU A 14 16.59 -3.40 9.80
C LEU A 14 17.07 -2.03 9.30
N PHE A 15 16.17 -1.05 9.28
CA PHE A 15 16.49 0.27 8.75
C PHE A 15 17.31 1.15 9.69
N ASN A 16 17.35 0.84 10.99
CA ASN A 16 18.35 1.44 11.89
C ASN A 16 19.76 0.93 11.61
N LYS A 17 19.91 -0.32 11.12
CA LYS A 17 21.19 -0.89 10.71
C LYS A 17 21.62 -0.40 9.32
N ILE A 18 20.72 -0.43 8.34
CA ILE A 18 20.98 0.01 6.96
C ILE A 18 21.09 1.54 6.86
N GLY A 19 20.22 2.26 7.58
CA GLY A 19 20.14 3.71 7.49
C GLY A 19 19.82 4.19 6.07
N SER A 20 20.49 5.27 5.67
CA SER A 20 20.51 5.81 4.31
C SER A 20 21.81 5.46 3.58
N ASP A 21 22.48 4.35 3.95
CA ASP A 21 23.68 3.90 3.27
C ASP A 21 23.31 3.26 1.93
N ASP A 22 23.69 3.93 0.83
CA ASP A 22 23.38 3.49 -0.53
C ASP A 22 23.96 2.11 -0.84
N SER A 23 25.12 1.76 -0.28
CA SER A 23 25.74 0.44 -0.48
C SER A 23 24.92 -0.65 0.20
N MET A 24 24.49 -0.41 1.44
CA MET A 24 23.66 -1.38 2.17
C MET A 24 22.25 -1.52 1.56
N LEU A 25 21.67 -0.43 1.06
CA LEU A 25 20.40 -0.47 0.33
C LEU A 25 20.53 -1.24 -0.99
N ASN A 26 21.62 -1.02 -1.74
CA ASN A 26 21.92 -1.82 -2.92
C ASN A 26 22.01 -3.32 -2.57
N GLU A 27 22.73 -3.67 -1.50
CA GLU A 27 22.82 -5.06 -1.06
C GLU A 27 21.47 -5.64 -0.64
N LEU A 28 20.60 -4.85 0.00
CA LEU A 28 19.23 -5.25 0.32
C LEU A 28 18.44 -5.55 -0.96
N PHE A 29 18.50 -4.65 -1.93
CA PHE A 29 17.70 -4.77 -3.14
C PHE A 29 18.16 -5.90 -4.07
N LYS A 30 19.43 -6.28 -4.02
CA LYS A 30 19.97 -7.45 -4.75
C LYS A 30 19.40 -8.79 -4.26
N LEU A 31 18.84 -8.84 -3.06
CA LEU A 31 18.25 -10.07 -2.51
C LEU A 31 16.86 -10.39 -3.08
N PHE A 32 16.19 -9.44 -3.75
CA PHE A 32 14.87 -9.69 -4.30
C PHE A 32 14.91 -10.57 -5.55
N LYS A 33 14.04 -11.58 -5.58
CA LYS A 33 14.15 -12.74 -6.48
C LYS A 33 13.70 -12.49 -7.92
N TYR A 34 12.89 -11.46 -8.20
CA TYR A 34 12.24 -11.33 -9.52
C TYR A 34 12.85 -10.23 -10.38
N LYS A 35 13.26 -9.12 -9.78
CA LYS A 35 13.88 -8.01 -10.49
C LYS A 35 14.82 -7.30 -9.55
N VAL A 36 16.07 -7.13 -9.96
CA VAL A 36 17.03 -6.29 -9.25
C VAL A 36 16.78 -4.84 -9.70
N PRO A 37 16.39 -3.94 -8.80
CA PRO A 37 16.28 -2.52 -9.11
C PRO A 37 17.63 -1.94 -9.52
N LYS A 38 17.61 -1.00 -10.46
CA LYS A 38 18.79 -0.18 -10.74
C LYS A 38 18.90 0.89 -9.65
N PHE A 39 19.67 0.63 -8.60
CA PHE A 39 19.89 1.57 -7.49
C PHE A 39 21.30 2.21 -7.55
N GLU A 40 22.08 1.91 -8.58
CA GLU A 40 23.38 2.57 -8.81
C GLU A 40 23.18 4.07 -9.08
N ASN A 41 23.79 4.92 -8.23
CA ASN A 41 23.73 6.39 -8.27
C ASN A 41 22.39 7.03 -7.87
N GLU A 42 21.55 6.32 -7.12
CA GLU A 42 20.27 6.83 -6.62
C GLU A 42 20.45 7.42 -5.21
N SER A 43 20.74 8.72 -5.11
CA SER A 43 20.81 9.37 -3.80
C SER A 43 19.46 9.33 -3.09
N VAL A 44 19.44 8.77 -1.87
CA VAL A 44 18.24 8.72 -1.02
C VAL A 44 17.83 10.14 -0.62
N LEU A 45 16.60 10.52 -0.97
CA LEU A 45 16.00 11.81 -0.62
C LEU A 45 15.14 11.73 0.64
N GLU A 46 14.49 10.58 0.86
CA GLU A 46 13.59 10.37 1.99
C GLU A 46 13.50 8.88 2.32
N ILE A 47 13.52 8.56 3.61
CA ILE A 47 13.22 7.22 4.12
C ILE A 47 12.23 7.32 5.28
N CYS A 48 11.19 6.51 5.26
CA CYS A 48 10.08 6.54 6.20
C CYS A 48 9.69 5.11 6.60
N TYR A 49 9.70 4.82 7.89
CA TYR A 49 9.35 3.51 8.45
C TYR A 49 8.96 3.62 9.93
N GLY A 50 8.31 2.59 10.47
CA GLY A 50 7.95 2.48 11.87
C GLY A 50 7.04 3.62 12.35
N LYS A 51 7.50 4.45 13.31
CA LYS A 51 6.68 5.58 13.79
C LYS A 51 6.53 6.71 12.77
N ASN A 52 7.37 6.71 11.73
CA ASN A 52 7.44 7.75 10.70
C ASN A 52 6.92 7.24 9.35
N GLU A 53 6.06 6.22 9.33
CA GLU A 53 5.46 5.69 8.10
C GLU A 53 4.78 6.81 7.28
N LYS A 54 5.09 6.84 5.98
CA LYS A 54 4.60 7.89 5.08
C LYS A 54 3.16 7.63 4.70
N ARG A 55 2.26 8.56 5.01
CA ARG A 55 0.87 8.52 4.54
C ARG A 55 0.74 9.09 3.14
N ILE A 56 0.29 8.27 2.20
CA ILE A 56 0.14 8.61 0.79
C ILE A 56 -1.36 8.68 0.48
N PRO A 57 -1.88 9.79 -0.09
CA PRO A 57 -3.30 9.91 -0.43
C PRO A 57 -3.73 8.90 -1.50
N ALA A 58 -5.00 8.50 -1.46
CA ALA A 58 -5.61 7.78 -2.57
C ALA A 58 -5.60 8.67 -3.83
N PRO A 59 -5.42 8.10 -5.03
CA PRO A 59 -5.48 8.87 -6.26
C PRO A 59 -6.84 9.54 -6.46
N LYS A 60 -6.85 10.74 -7.03
CA LYS A 60 -8.11 11.41 -7.43
C LYS A 60 -8.91 10.54 -8.39
N SER A 61 -8.24 9.89 -9.34
CA SER A 61 -8.86 8.97 -10.30
C SER A 61 -9.58 7.80 -9.61
N MET A 62 -9.00 7.23 -8.54
CA MET A 62 -9.62 6.19 -7.74
C MET A 62 -10.88 6.70 -7.03
N LEU A 63 -10.78 7.85 -6.35
CA LEU A 63 -11.92 8.45 -5.65
C LEU A 63 -13.07 8.81 -6.59
N THR A 64 -12.75 9.39 -7.75
CA THR A 64 -13.74 9.69 -8.80
C THR A 64 -14.36 8.42 -9.36
N TRP A 65 -13.57 7.36 -9.60
CA TRP A 65 -14.09 6.08 -10.05
C TRP A 65 -15.06 5.48 -9.03
N MET A 66 -14.72 5.47 -7.74
CA MET A 66 -15.61 4.96 -6.69
C MET A 66 -16.94 5.73 -6.63
N LEU A 67 -16.90 7.05 -6.81
CA LEU A 67 -18.12 7.89 -6.86
C LEU A 67 -19.00 7.58 -8.07
N ASN A 68 -18.40 7.25 -9.22
CA ASN A 68 -19.14 6.87 -10.42
C ASN A 68 -19.59 5.40 -10.43
N ASN A 69 -19.06 4.57 -9.52
CA ASN A 69 -19.30 3.12 -9.47
C ASN A 69 -19.78 2.68 -8.09
N LEU A 70 -20.68 3.44 -7.46
CA LEU A 70 -21.18 3.16 -6.10
C LEU A 70 -21.78 1.75 -5.94
N SER A 71 -22.33 1.17 -7.02
CA SER A 71 -22.85 -0.21 -7.03
C SER A 71 -21.78 -1.29 -6.85
N GLU A 72 -20.52 -0.99 -7.17
CA GLU A 72 -19.37 -1.88 -6.95
C GLU A 72 -18.86 -1.83 -5.51
N LEU A 73 -19.31 -0.85 -4.72
CA LEU A 73 -18.87 -0.68 -3.34
C LEU A 73 -19.70 -1.54 -2.38
N ASN A 74 -19.04 -2.04 -1.33
CA ASN A 74 -19.72 -2.66 -0.20
C ASN A 74 -20.62 -1.62 0.48
N LYS A 75 -21.93 -1.86 0.52
CA LYS A 75 -22.87 -1.03 1.27
C LYS A 75 -22.74 -1.33 2.76
N LEU A 76 -21.87 -0.58 3.44
CA LEU A 76 -21.66 -0.71 4.88
C LEU A 76 -22.93 -0.32 5.67
N PRO A 77 -23.17 -0.94 6.85
CA PRO A 77 -24.19 -0.47 7.78
C PRO A 77 -24.02 1.03 8.07
N ASN A 78 -25.12 1.77 8.08
CA ASN A 78 -25.15 3.22 8.25
C ASN A 78 -24.17 3.99 7.33
N TYR A 79 -23.84 3.43 6.16
CA TYR A 79 -22.87 4.00 5.22
C TYR A 79 -21.50 4.28 5.86
N GLY A 80 -21.09 3.46 6.83
CA GLY A 80 -19.83 3.61 7.55
C GLY A 80 -19.76 4.85 8.44
N ILE A 81 -20.91 5.43 8.82
CA ILE A 81 -21.01 6.58 9.72
C ILE A 81 -21.67 6.15 11.03
N LYS A 82 -21.10 6.57 12.17
CA LYS A 82 -21.62 6.21 13.50
C LYS A 82 -22.88 7.01 13.89
N ASN A 83 -22.93 8.30 13.52
CA ASN A 83 -24.05 9.19 13.84
C ASN A 83 -24.97 9.34 12.62
N ASN A 84 -26.15 8.74 12.70
CA ASN A 84 -27.16 8.71 11.64
C ASN A 84 -27.89 10.04 11.41
N GLU A 85 -27.63 11.05 12.24
CA GLU A 85 -28.17 12.40 12.08
C GLU A 85 -27.14 13.37 11.50
N SER A 86 -25.88 12.92 11.35
CA SER A 86 -24.82 13.77 10.81
C SER A 86 -25.02 14.10 9.33
N GLN A 87 -24.55 15.27 8.92
CA GLN A 87 -24.55 15.67 7.50
C GLN A 87 -23.82 14.65 6.61
N SER A 88 -22.73 14.04 7.10
CA SER A 88 -22.01 12.99 6.38
C SER A 88 -22.86 11.75 6.13
N TYR A 89 -23.68 11.33 7.11
CA TYR A 89 -24.61 10.22 6.92
C TYR A 89 -25.67 10.56 5.87
N ILE A 90 -26.30 11.73 5.99
CA ILE A 90 -27.34 12.18 5.06
C ILE A 90 -26.78 12.23 3.62
N LYS A 91 -25.60 12.83 3.43
CA LYS A 91 -24.93 12.92 2.13
C LYS A 91 -24.57 11.56 1.55
N ARG A 92 -24.01 10.64 2.34
CA ARG A 92 -23.74 9.27 1.86
C ARG A 92 -25.02 8.53 1.51
N LYS A 93 -26.08 8.65 2.32
CA LYS A 93 -27.38 8.05 2.01
C LYS A 93 -27.92 8.55 0.67
N LEU A 94 -27.82 9.86 0.40
CA LEU A 94 -28.22 10.46 -0.88
C LEU A 94 -27.36 9.98 -2.05
N LEU A 95 -26.03 9.89 -1.90
CA LEU A 95 -25.16 9.31 -2.93
C LEU A 95 -25.58 7.90 -3.31
N PHE A 96 -25.74 7.00 -2.33
CA PHE A 96 -26.14 5.62 -2.59
C PHE A 96 -27.59 5.48 -3.07
N ALA A 97 -28.40 6.55 -2.98
CA ALA A 97 -29.73 6.62 -3.57
C ALA A 97 -29.72 7.19 -5.01
N GLY A 98 -28.55 7.56 -5.54
CA GLY A 98 -28.40 8.10 -6.90
C GLY A 98 -28.71 9.59 -7.03
N ASP A 99 -28.66 10.37 -5.94
CA ASP A 99 -28.89 11.83 -6.01
C ASP A 99 -27.80 12.54 -6.83
N SER A 100 -28.18 13.05 -8.00
CA SER A 100 -27.26 13.63 -8.98
C SER A 100 -26.59 14.91 -8.46
N LYS A 101 -27.29 15.71 -7.66
CA LYS A 101 -26.74 16.94 -7.05
C LYS A 101 -25.63 16.60 -6.06
N THR A 102 -25.85 15.62 -5.19
CA THR A 102 -24.87 15.17 -4.21
C THR A 102 -23.68 14.50 -4.91
N LEU A 103 -23.91 13.72 -5.97
CA LEU A 103 -22.82 13.15 -6.77
C LEU A 103 -21.94 14.24 -7.39
N LYS A 104 -22.56 15.24 -8.01
CA LYS A 104 -21.83 16.37 -8.59
C LYS A 104 -21.00 17.11 -7.54
N GLU A 105 -21.59 17.41 -6.38
CA GLU A 105 -20.88 18.02 -5.25
C GLU A 105 -19.67 17.19 -4.80
N ALA A 106 -19.81 15.86 -4.74
CA ALA A 106 -18.71 14.97 -4.37
C ALA A 106 -17.57 15.00 -5.41
N ILE A 107 -17.91 14.94 -6.71
CA ILE A 107 -16.94 14.97 -7.82
C ILE A 107 -16.20 16.31 -7.84
N ASP A 108 -16.93 17.42 -7.70
CA ASP A 108 -16.36 18.77 -7.63
C ASP A 108 -15.41 18.87 -6.42
N ALA A 109 -15.79 18.30 -5.28
CA ALA A 109 -14.96 18.30 -4.08
C ALA A 109 -13.69 17.45 -4.21
N VAL A 110 -13.71 16.32 -4.92
CA VAL A 110 -12.49 15.54 -5.22
C VAL A 110 -11.56 16.30 -6.16
N SER A 111 -12.12 16.98 -7.15
CA SER A 111 -11.35 17.71 -8.17
C SER A 111 -10.62 18.92 -7.57
N ASN A 112 -11.33 19.70 -6.75
CA ASN A 112 -10.88 21.01 -6.25
C ASN A 112 -9.95 20.96 -5.03
N VAL A 113 -9.64 19.77 -4.51
CA VAL A 113 -8.86 19.62 -3.29
C VAL A 113 -7.45 19.13 -3.62
N GLU A 114 -6.43 19.88 -3.21
CA GLU A 114 -5.03 19.43 -3.30
C GLU A 114 -4.70 18.33 -2.28
N LYS A 115 -5.32 18.37 -1.09
CA LYS A 115 -5.15 17.38 -0.01
C LYS A 115 -6.48 17.14 0.70
N SER A 116 -7.16 16.03 0.41
CA SER A 116 -8.40 15.68 1.12
C SER A 116 -8.08 15.24 2.53
N SER A 117 -8.77 15.82 3.53
CA SER A 117 -8.78 15.26 4.87
C SER A 117 -9.45 13.89 4.81
N ASP A 118 -8.89 12.90 5.50
CA ASP A 118 -9.27 11.48 5.43
C ASP A 118 -10.71 11.19 5.91
N SER A 119 -11.41 12.20 6.46
CA SER A 119 -12.71 12.09 7.13
C SER A 119 -13.89 12.69 6.36
N ARG A 120 -13.72 13.04 5.08
CA ARG A 120 -14.82 13.65 4.30
C ARG A 120 -15.82 12.59 3.83
N TRP A 121 -17.09 12.97 3.78
CA TRP A 121 -18.20 12.05 3.47
C TRP A 121 -18.09 11.41 2.08
N TYR A 122 -17.46 12.10 1.13
CA TYR A 122 -17.24 11.65 -0.26
C TYR A 122 -15.94 10.82 -0.44
N VAL A 123 -15.14 10.62 0.61
CA VAL A 123 -13.91 9.81 0.54
C VAL A 123 -14.24 8.38 0.97
N PHE A 124 -14.13 7.45 0.02
CA PHE A 124 -14.35 6.02 0.24
C PHE A 124 -13.04 5.21 0.30
N GLU A 125 -11.90 5.81 -0.03
CA GLU A 125 -10.58 5.24 0.20
C GLU A 125 -9.68 6.31 0.85
N GLY A 126 -9.20 6.03 2.06
CA GLY A 126 -8.33 6.95 2.80
C GLY A 126 -6.87 6.84 2.37
N LYS A 127 -6.00 7.64 3.01
CA LYS A 127 -4.54 7.47 2.85
C LYS A 127 -4.10 6.04 3.16
N THR A 128 -3.11 5.61 2.41
CA THR A 128 -2.40 4.36 2.60
C THR A 128 -1.02 4.63 3.19
N ALA A 129 -0.49 3.73 4.01
CA ALA A 129 0.82 3.89 4.66
C ALA A 129 1.60 2.58 4.56
N PRO A 130 2.58 2.45 3.65
CA PRO A 130 3.41 1.26 3.58
C PRO A 130 4.34 1.23 4.80
N ASP A 131 4.69 0.04 5.28
CA ASP A 131 5.64 -0.14 6.39
C ASP A 131 7.01 0.48 6.09
N ILE A 132 7.39 0.49 4.81
CA ILE A 132 8.65 1.01 4.28
C ILE A 132 8.36 1.91 3.10
N TYR A 133 8.93 3.12 3.11
CA TYR A 133 8.93 4.02 1.98
C TYR A 133 10.32 4.63 1.82
N ILE A 134 10.91 4.50 0.63
CA ILE A 134 12.21 5.09 0.29
C ILE A 134 12.04 5.83 -1.03
N LYS A 135 12.40 7.12 -1.06
CA LYS A 135 12.35 7.95 -2.26
C LYS A 135 13.77 8.35 -2.63
N THR A 136 14.10 8.17 -3.89
CA THR A 136 15.36 8.59 -4.50
C THR A 136 15.09 9.63 -5.58
N LYS A 137 16.11 9.97 -6.37
CA LYS A 137 15.99 10.93 -7.47
C LYS A 137 15.17 10.39 -8.65
N GLU A 138 15.27 9.10 -8.98
CA GLU A 138 14.51 8.55 -10.11
C GLU A 138 13.45 7.52 -9.67
N SER A 139 13.51 7.03 -8.43
CA SER A 139 12.72 5.88 -7.99
C SER A 139 12.00 6.08 -6.64
N ILE A 140 10.98 5.25 -6.41
CA ILE A 140 10.27 5.09 -5.14
C ILE A 140 10.18 3.59 -4.82
N PHE A 141 10.62 3.22 -3.63
CA PHE A 141 10.53 1.87 -3.09
C PHE A 141 9.48 1.84 -1.98
N ILE A 142 8.56 0.90 -2.06
CA ILE A 142 7.54 0.67 -1.03
C ILE A 142 7.53 -0.80 -0.60
N GLY A 143 7.48 -1.02 0.70
CA GLY A 143 7.54 -2.36 1.28
C GLY A 143 6.45 -2.60 2.31
N GLU A 144 5.94 -3.83 2.32
CA GLU A 144 5.02 -4.33 3.33
C GLU A 144 5.70 -5.44 4.14
N ALA A 145 5.53 -5.41 5.46
CA ALA A 145 6.24 -6.25 6.40
C ALA A 145 5.27 -7.12 7.20
N LYS A 146 5.28 -8.44 6.94
CA LYS A 146 4.40 -9.40 7.62
C LYS A 146 5.19 -10.33 8.53
N ARG A 147 4.59 -10.66 9.68
CA ARG A 147 5.20 -11.49 10.73
C ARG A 147 4.39 -12.74 11.04
N THR A 148 3.14 -12.56 11.48
CA THR A 148 2.30 -13.67 11.97
C THR A 148 1.03 -13.90 11.15
N GLU A 149 0.72 -12.99 10.21
CA GLU A 149 -0.49 -13.03 9.40
C GLU A 149 -0.30 -13.98 8.21
N ARG A 150 -1.08 -15.06 8.16
CA ARG A 150 -1.03 -16.05 7.07
C ARG A 150 -1.43 -15.50 5.71
N ASN A 151 -2.30 -14.48 5.71
CA ASN A 151 -2.88 -13.92 4.52
C ASN A 151 -2.37 -12.49 4.32
N ILE A 152 -2.07 -12.16 3.07
CA ILE A 152 -1.95 -10.76 2.65
C ILE A 152 -3.29 -10.07 2.92
N THR A 153 -3.28 -8.95 3.63
CA THR A 153 -4.52 -8.24 3.98
C THR A 153 -5.16 -7.64 2.73
N THR A 154 -6.31 -8.19 2.30
CA THR A 154 -7.00 -7.81 1.04
C THR A 154 -8.33 -7.08 1.25
N LYS A 155 -8.62 -6.60 2.45
CA LYS A 155 -9.94 -6.03 2.77
C LYS A 155 -9.85 -4.55 3.08
N THR A 156 -10.32 -3.71 2.15
CA THR A 156 -10.77 -2.36 2.50
C THR A 156 -12.25 -2.40 2.84
N LEU A 157 -12.71 -1.40 3.59
CA LEU A 157 -14.10 -1.35 4.03
C LEU A 157 -15.07 -1.30 2.83
N TRP A 158 -14.73 -0.51 1.81
CA TRP A 158 -15.61 -0.23 0.68
C TRP A 158 -15.38 -1.12 -0.53
N LEU A 159 -14.18 -1.71 -0.70
CA LEU A 159 -13.89 -2.62 -1.81
C LEU A 159 -13.38 -3.96 -1.27
N LYS A 160 -14.16 -5.02 -1.55
CA LYS A 160 -13.94 -6.35 -0.98
C LYS A 160 -12.58 -6.98 -1.32
N ASN A 161 -12.06 -6.69 -2.51
CA ASN A 161 -10.87 -7.35 -3.07
C ASN A 161 -9.73 -6.37 -3.36
N ARG A 162 -9.64 -5.27 -2.59
CA ARG A 162 -8.62 -4.25 -2.79
C ARG A 162 -7.36 -4.61 -2.00
N ASP A 163 -6.34 -5.05 -2.71
CA ASP A 163 -5.05 -5.46 -2.18
C ASP A 163 -4.26 -4.28 -1.59
N GLN A 164 -3.64 -4.48 -0.43
CA GLN A 164 -2.93 -3.43 0.29
C GLN A 164 -1.70 -2.92 -0.47
N LEU A 165 -0.84 -3.80 -1.01
CA LEU A 165 0.36 -3.39 -1.75
C LEU A 165 -0.02 -2.71 -3.06
N ILE A 166 -1.01 -3.23 -3.78
CA ILE A 166 -1.51 -2.58 -5.00
C ILE A 166 -2.10 -1.21 -4.69
N ARG A 167 -2.74 -1.02 -3.52
CA ARG A 167 -3.21 0.31 -3.08
C ARG A 167 -2.06 1.28 -2.84
N HIS A 168 -0.94 0.83 -2.27
CA HIS A 168 0.28 1.65 -2.15
C HIS A 168 0.85 2.04 -3.52
N ILE A 169 0.93 1.08 -4.45
CA ILE A 169 1.41 1.31 -5.82
C ILE A 169 0.51 2.32 -6.52
N ASP A 170 -0.81 2.13 -6.47
CA ASP A 170 -1.80 2.99 -7.14
C ASP A 170 -1.69 4.45 -6.73
N SER A 171 -1.50 4.70 -5.43
CA SER A 171 -1.24 6.02 -4.85
C SER A 171 0.02 6.72 -5.37
N LEU A 172 0.91 6.00 -6.04
CA LEU A 172 2.17 6.52 -6.58
C LEU A 172 2.18 6.58 -8.12
N LEU A 173 1.23 5.95 -8.82
CA LEU A 173 1.24 5.82 -10.29
C LEU A 173 1.16 7.15 -11.05
N ASP A 174 0.69 8.22 -10.40
CA ASP A 174 0.62 9.56 -10.98
C ASP A 174 1.97 10.32 -10.89
N GLN A 175 2.98 9.74 -10.26
CA GLN A 175 4.35 10.26 -10.23
C GLN A 175 5.18 9.66 -11.37
N GLU A 176 6.11 10.44 -11.93
CA GLU A 176 6.98 10.00 -13.04
C GLU A 176 8.07 9.00 -12.61
N LYS A 177 8.38 8.95 -11.31
CA LYS A 177 9.42 8.08 -10.74
C LYS A 177 9.12 6.60 -10.91
N GLU A 178 10.14 5.79 -11.21
CA GLU A 178 10.03 4.34 -11.21
C GLU A 178 9.56 3.83 -9.84
N ILE A 179 8.65 2.86 -9.83
CA ILE A 179 8.10 2.32 -8.59
C ILE A 179 8.60 0.90 -8.44
N TYR A 180 9.10 0.59 -7.24
CA TYR A 180 9.48 -0.75 -6.84
C TYR A 180 8.71 -1.13 -5.58
N SER A 181 8.09 -2.30 -5.59
CA SER A 181 7.24 -2.78 -4.51
C SER A 181 7.63 -4.19 -4.08
N PHE A 182 7.59 -4.46 -2.77
CA PHE A 182 8.06 -5.73 -2.24
C PHE A 182 7.43 -6.12 -0.90
N TYR A 183 7.65 -7.37 -0.51
CA TYR A 183 7.29 -7.89 0.80
C TYR A 183 8.51 -8.36 1.61
N LEU A 184 8.47 -8.12 2.92
CA LEU A 184 9.37 -8.73 3.90
C LEU A 184 8.56 -9.66 4.80
N LEU A 185 8.89 -10.95 4.83
CA LEU A 185 8.02 -12.02 5.33
C LEU A 185 8.74 -12.90 6.37
N GLU A 186 8.00 -13.62 7.21
CA GLU A 186 8.57 -14.60 8.15
C GLU A 186 8.73 -15.98 7.48
N ASN A 187 9.92 -16.59 7.51
CA ASN A 187 10.20 -17.85 6.79
C ASN A 187 9.60 -19.08 7.50
N LYS A 188 9.79 -19.18 8.82
CA LYS A 188 9.70 -20.47 9.53
C LYS A 188 8.32 -21.14 9.53
N THR A 189 7.23 -20.39 9.52
CA THR A 189 5.89 -20.96 9.75
C THR A 189 4.98 -20.94 8.52
N PHE A 190 5.20 -19.99 7.59
CA PHE A 190 4.22 -19.70 6.53
C PHE A 190 4.81 -19.60 5.12
N LYS A 191 6.06 -20.04 4.92
CA LYS A 191 6.75 -19.98 3.61
C LYS A 191 5.88 -20.42 2.44
N ASN A 192 5.31 -21.62 2.49
CA ASN A 192 4.50 -22.15 1.39
C ASN A 192 3.23 -21.31 1.11
N TYR A 193 2.60 -20.77 2.16
CA TYR A 193 1.42 -19.90 2.03
C TYR A 193 1.79 -18.57 1.38
N TYR A 194 2.92 -17.98 1.79
CA TYR A 194 3.43 -16.77 1.19
C TYR A 194 3.80 -17.01 -0.27
N GLU A 195 4.58 -18.04 -0.59
CA GLU A 195 4.94 -18.36 -1.98
C GLU A 195 3.71 -18.57 -2.88
N GLN A 196 2.67 -19.23 -2.38
CA GLN A 196 1.41 -19.36 -3.10
C GLN A 196 0.71 -18.01 -3.30
N SER A 197 0.65 -17.18 -2.26
CA SER A 197 0.01 -15.86 -2.32
C SER A 197 0.76 -14.92 -3.27
N MET A 198 2.08 -15.00 -3.31
CA MET A 198 2.92 -14.16 -4.17
C MET A 198 2.77 -14.48 -5.66
N LYS A 199 2.20 -15.65 -6.02
CA LYS A 199 1.84 -15.95 -7.42
C LYS A 199 0.81 -14.98 -7.98
N LEU A 200 -0.03 -14.38 -7.15
CA LEU A 200 -1.00 -13.36 -7.58
C LEU A 200 -0.32 -12.14 -8.21
N TYR A 201 0.89 -11.81 -7.77
CA TYR A 201 1.65 -10.68 -8.31
C TYR A 201 2.30 -10.98 -9.67
N ASN A 202 2.27 -12.24 -10.11
CA ASN A 202 2.64 -12.65 -11.48
C ASN A 202 1.41 -12.74 -12.40
N ASP A 203 0.21 -12.49 -11.89
CA ASP A 203 -1.03 -12.51 -12.65
C ASP A 203 -1.46 -11.07 -12.99
N ARG A 204 -1.38 -10.69 -14.26
CA ARG A 204 -1.78 -9.36 -14.72
C ARG A 204 -3.25 -9.06 -14.43
N SER A 205 -4.13 -10.06 -14.53
CA SER A 205 -5.57 -9.89 -14.28
C SER A 205 -5.85 -9.52 -12.82
N TYR A 206 -4.98 -9.93 -11.89
CA TYR A 206 -5.05 -9.50 -10.49
C TYR A 206 -4.87 -7.99 -10.36
N PHE A 207 -3.92 -7.40 -11.07
CA PHE A 207 -3.73 -5.94 -11.11
C PHE A 207 -4.89 -5.22 -11.79
N GLU A 208 -5.37 -5.72 -12.94
CA GLU A 208 -6.53 -5.16 -13.65
C GLU A 208 -7.77 -5.10 -12.76
N SER A 209 -8.04 -6.17 -12.00
CA SER A 209 -9.17 -6.23 -11.08
C SER A 209 -9.07 -5.24 -9.92
N ASN A 210 -7.85 -4.90 -9.50
CA ASN A 210 -7.58 -3.94 -8.44
C ASN A 210 -7.55 -2.49 -8.95
N LEU A 211 -7.22 -2.27 -10.22
CA LEU A 211 -6.93 -0.96 -10.83
C LEU A 211 -7.94 -0.59 -11.93
N LYS A 212 -9.22 -0.93 -11.75
CA LYS A 212 -10.30 -0.70 -12.73
C LYS A 212 -10.43 0.75 -13.24
N HIS A 213 -9.89 1.72 -12.50
CA HIS A 213 -9.86 3.15 -12.84
C HIS A 213 -8.63 3.60 -13.62
N ARG A 214 -7.64 2.72 -13.80
CA ARG A 214 -6.37 3.00 -14.49
C ARG A 214 -6.42 2.51 -15.92
N ASN A 215 -5.59 3.11 -16.77
CA ASN A 215 -5.39 2.65 -18.14
C ASN A 215 -4.33 1.53 -18.23
N GLU A 216 -4.22 0.89 -19.39
CA GLU A 216 -3.29 -0.21 -19.65
C GLU A 216 -1.83 0.11 -19.32
N GLN A 217 -1.36 1.33 -19.63
CA GLN A 217 0.02 1.74 -19.36
C GLN A 217 0.28 1.83 -17.85
N GLN A 218 -0.66 2.39 -17.09
CA GLN A 218 -0.57 2.49 -15.63
C GLN A 218 -0.65 1.12 -14.97
N ILE A 219 -1.49 0.22 -15.48
CA ILE A 219 -1.60 -1.17 -15.01
C ILE A 219 -0.30 -1.93 -15.28
N ASP A 220 0.27 -1.82 -16.48
CA ASP A 220 1.55 -2.43 -16.82
C ASP A 220 2.69 -1.93 -15.92
N ARG A 221 2.72 -0.63 -15.66
CA ARG A 221 3.69 -0.03 -14.73
C ARG A 221 3.52 -0.53 -13.30
N ALA A 222 2.28 -0.67 -12.82
CA ALA A 222 1.99 -1.25 -11.51
C ALA A 222 2.45 -2.72 -11.44
N PHE A 223 2.12 -3.51 -12.45
CA PHE A 223 2.49 -4.93 -12.56
C PHE A 223 4.01 -5.12 -12.53
N LYS A 224 4.75 -4.31 -13.30
CA LYS A 224 6.22 -4.34 -13.36
C LYS A 224 6.92 -3.79 -12.12
N SER A 225 6.19 -3.16 -11.20
CA SER A 225 6.76 -2.59 -9.98
C SER A 225 7.13 -3.65 -8.95
N PHE A 226 6.48 -4.81 -8.96
CA PHE A 226 6.72 -5.83 -7.95
C PHE A 226 8.05 -6.55 -8.18
N ILE A 227 9.00 -6.38 -7.24
CA ILE A 227 10.35 -6.96 -7.34
C ILE A 227 10.50 -8.28 -6.60
N GLY A 228 9.50 -8.63 -5.78
CA GLY A 228 9.42 -9.91 -5.09
C GLY A 228 9.34 -9.76 -3.57
N PHE A 229 9.83 -10.79 -2.89
CA PHE A 229 9.80 -10.87 -1.44
C PHE A 229 11.08 -11.51 -0.89
N ILE A 230 11.40 -11.18 0.36
CA ILE A 230 12.54 -11.73 1.11
C ILE A 230 12.06 -12.14 2.50
N PHE A 231 12.69 -13.14 3.09
CA PHE A 231 12.40 -13.51 4.47
C PHE A 231 13.27 -12.78 5.50
N TRP A 232 12.72 -12.52 6.69
CA TRP A 232 13.45 -11.87 7.79
C TRP A 232 14.73 -12.60 8.16
N GLU A 233 14.74 -13.92 8.07
CA GLU A 233 15.89 -14.77 8.35
C GLU A 233 17.04 -14.53 7.37
N ASP A 234 16.73 -14.38 6.06
CA ASP A 234 17.72 -14.06 5.03
C ASP A 234 18.34 -12.68 5.30
N LEU A 235 17.53 -11.72 5.78
CA LEU A 235 17.99 -10.38 6.16
C LEU A 235 18.82 -10.39 7.44
N ALA A 236 18.45 -11.21 8.42
CA ALA A 236 19.17 -11.33 9.68
C ALA A 236 20.59 -11.84 9.44
N GLU A 237 20.72 -12.86 8.60
CA GLU A 237 22.01 -13.43 8.19
C GLU A 237 22.83 -12.42 7.37
N LYS A 238 22.24 -11.81 6.34
CA LYS A 238 22.96 -10.88 5.45
C LYS A 238 23.51 -9.65 6.17
N PHE A 239 22.75 -9.09 7.10
CA PHE A 239 23.07 -7.80 7.74
C PHE A 239 23.53 -7.93 9.19
N ASP A 240 23.68 -9.17 9.69
CA ASP A 240 24.03 -9.48 11.08
C ASP A 240 23.13 -8.72 12.07
N ILE A 241 21.81 -8.95 11.95
CA ILE A 241 20.80 -8.28 12.76
C ILE A 241 20.14 -9.29 13.71
N PRO A 242 20.32 -9.14 15.03
CA PRO A 242 19.65 -9.97 16.02
C PRO A 242 18.21 -9.47 16.18
N PHE A 243 17.31 -9.90 15.29
CA PHE A 243 15.92 -9.51 15.43
C PHE A 243 15.30 -10.12 16.70
N PRO A 244 14.54 -9.34 17.51
CA PRO A 244 13.90 -9.85 18.71
C PRO A 244 13.04 -11.10 18.46
N GLU A 245 13.31 -12.18 19.19
CA GLU A 245 12.48 -13.39 19.12
C GLU A 245 11.07 -13.13 19.67
N ILE A 246 10.10 -13.90 19.20
CA ILE A 246 8.79 -13.99 19.86
C ILE A 246 9.00 -15.02 20.97
N ASN A 247 9.18 -14.59 22.21
CA ASN A 247 8.95 -15.50 23.32
C ASN A 247 7.45 -15.89 23.26
N GLU A 248 7.19 -17.17 23.00
CA GLU A 248 5.86 -17.77 22.93
C GLU A 248 5.03 -17.41 24.17
#